data_AF-A0AAE9ILR5-F1
#
_entry.id   AF-A0AAE9ILR5-F1
#
_cell.length_a   1.000
_cell.length_b   1.000
_cell.length_c   1.000
_cell.angle_alpha   90.00
_cell.angle_beta   90.00
_cell.angle_gamma   90.00
#
_symmetry.space_group_name_H-M   'P 1'
#
loop_
_entity.id
_entity.type
_entity.pdbx_description
1 polymer ?
#
loop_
_entity_poly.entity_id
_entity_poly.type
_entity_poly.pdbx_seq_one_letter_code
_entity_poly.pdbx_strand_id
1 'polypeptide(L)'
;MSSFHENGDPPPSATSTPRPSQPALLSGRRDFYKIVERIESIIGEAQAIENEIENATPPPSSAHFTEALVAYEGLAGNFQNCLERIDLMKRMDVLRGLDIKGELESFGIYVDAQLEKFSRISEFLKNSGNPKTSENVVDAVKKLQKDVEDVKNQMKRHIEEYREDTRKIMLLLEYLGAGNAEISRTGFRRRGSPSPKDYCRYGTSRGDAQQMTASTLAAHISDETSRFGETSGNGGPPNQGSWGPQDSSRRRPDHRHDEYY
;
A
#
# COMPACT_ATOMS: atom_id res chain seq x y z
N MET A 1 -29.15 -46.88 -58.33
CA MET A 1 -28.57 -45.54 -58.51
C MET A 1 -29.17 -44.66 -57.44
N SER A 2 -28.33 -44.14 -56.55
CA SER A 2 -28.71 -43.54 -55.26
C SER A 2 -29.24 -42.12 -55.41
N SER A 3 -30.33 -41.83 -54.72
CA SER A 3 -30.90 -40.50 -54.53
C SER A 3 -30.18 -39.78 -53.39
N PHE A 4 -29.55 -38.64 -53.68
CA PHE A 4 -29.16 -37.65 -52.68
C PHE A 4 -29.59 -36.28 -53.19
N HIS A 5 -30.74 -35.81 -52.73
CA HIS A 5 -31.07 -34.39 -52.69
C HIS A 5 -30.66 -33.90 -51.31
N GLU A 6 -29.56 -33.15 -51.27
CA GLU A 6 -29.07 -32.45 -50.08
C GLU A 6 -30.05 -31.30 -49.79
N ASN A 7 -30.86 -31.49 -48.75
CA ASN A 7 -31.64 -30.42 -48.13
C ASN A 7 -30.65 -29.49 -47.43
N GLY A 8 -30.23 -28.42 -48.10
CA GLY A 8 -29.58 -27.30 -47.45
C GLY A 8 -30.64 -26.41 -46.81
N ASP A 9 -30.70 -26.40 -45.48
CA ASP A 9 -31.51 -25.43 -44.74
C ASP A 9 -31.16 -23.99 -45.19
N PRO A 10 -32.16 -23.10 -45.34
CA PRO A 10 -31.86 -21.69 -45.57
C PRO A 10 -31.05 -21.15 -44.38
N PRO A 11 -30.10 -20.22 -44.61
CA PRO A 11 -29.36 -19.62 -43.50
C PRO A 11 -30.35 -19.03 -42.49
N PRO A 12 -30.07 -19.14 -41.17
CA PRO A 12 -30.96 -18.56 -40.18
C PRO A 12 -31.12 -17.08 -40.50
N SER A 13 -32.37 -16.67 -40.76
CA SER A 13 -32.73 -15.28 -41.00
C SER A 13 -32.02 -14.43 -39.95
N ALA A 14 -31.08 -13.60 -40.38
CA ALA A 14 -30.43 -12.64 -39.51
C ALA A 14 -31.55 -11.88 -38.82
N THR A 15 -31.70 -12.07 -37.51
CA THR A 15 -32.63 -11.31 -36.69
C THR A 15 -32.21 -9.85 -36.83
N SER A 16 -32.84 -9.14 -37.76
CA SER A 16 -32.61 -7.73 -37.98
C SER A 16 -33.05 -7.03 -36.71
N THR A 17 -32.10 -6.50 -35.96
CA THR A 17 -32.41 -5.61 -34.85
C THR A 17 -33.38 -4.54 -35.35
N PRO A 18 -34.52 -4.31 -34.67
CA PRO A 18 -35.53 -3.36 -35.14
C PRO A 18 -34.88 -2.00 -35.36
N ARG A 19 -34.99 -1.46 -36.58
CA ARG A 19 -34.47 -0.12 -36.87
C ARG A 19 -35.30 0.89 -36.06
N PRO A 20 -34.67 1.76 -35.25
CA PRO A 20 -35.40 2.75 -34.46
C PRO A 20 -36.15 3.72 -35.37
N SER A 21 -37.35 4.11 -34.95
CA SER A 21 -38.20 5.06 -35.67
C SER A 21 -37.66 6.50 -35.55
N GLN A 22 -38.02 7.36 -36.51
CA GLN A 22 -37.61 8.77 -36.48
C GLN A 22 -37.97 9.50 -35.16
N PRO A 23 -39.17 9.30 -34.58
CA PRO A 23 -39.49 9.84 -33.26
C PRO A 23 -38.58 9.33 -32.14
N ALA A 24 -38.19 8.05 -32.17
CA ALA A 24 -37.27 7.48 -31.18
C ALA A 24 -35.87 8.10 -31.27
N LEU A 25 -35.39 8.40 -32.47
CA LEU A 25 -34.11 9.10 -32.69
C LEU A 25 -34.14 10.54 -32.16
N LEU A 26 -35.23 11.27 -32.40
CA LEU A 26 -35.40 12.64 -31.90
C LEU A 26 -35.52 12.67 -30.37
N SER A 27 -36.24 11.72 -29.77
CA SER A 27 -36.31 11.57 -28.31
C SER A 27 -34.94 11.21 -27.73
N GLY A 28 -34.22 10.27 -28.35
CA GLY A 28 -32.88 9.88 -27.94
C GLY A 28 -31.91 11.06 -27.94
N ARG A 29 -31.90 11.87 -29.01
CA ARG A 29 -31.07 13.08 -29.08
C ARG A 29 -31.43 14.10 -27.99
N ARG A 30 -32.71 14.32 -27.71
CA ARG A 30 -33.14 15.23 -26.62
C ARG A 30 -32.65 14.72 -25.26
N ASP A 31 -32.79 13.42 -25.00
CA ASP A 31 -32.37 12.85 -23.73
C ASP A 31 -30.84 12.83 -23.59
N PHE A 32 -30.09 12.73 -24.69
CA PHE A 32 -28.64 12.91 -24.69
C PHE A 32 -28.24 14.31 -24.21
N TYR A 33 -28.84 15.38 -24.75
CA TYR A 33 -28.50 16.74 -24.32
C TYR A 33 -28.86 17.01 -22.86
N LYS A 34 -29.93 16.41 -22.31
CA LYS A 34 -30.19 16.46 -20.86
C LYS A 34 -29.09 15.78 -20.03
N ILE A 35 -28.50 14.71 -20.54
CA ILE A 35 -27.35 14.06 -19.88
C ILE A 35 -26.13 14.97 -19.97
N VAL A 36 -25.90 15.64 -21.12
CA VAL A 36 -24.83 16.62 -21.28
C VAL A 36 -24.97 17.77 -20.26
N GLU A 37 -26.15 18.39 -20.16
CA GLU A 37 -26.43 19.43 -19.15
C GLU A 37 -26.16 18.92 -17.71
N ARG A 38 -26.51 17.65 -17.43
CA ARG A 38 -26.22 17.05 -16.13
C ARG A 38 -24.72 16.87 -15.90
N ILE A 39 -23.97 16.47 -16.92
CA ILE A 39 -22.51 16.35 -16.85
C ILE A 39 -21.88 17.72 -16.58
N GLU A 40 -22.32 18.78 -17.26
CA GLU A 40 -21.83 20.14 -17.03
C GLU A 40 -22.07 20.60 -15.59
N SER A 41 -23.28 20.34 -15.05
CA SER A 41 -23.60 20.60 -13.64
C SER A 41 -22.64 19.87 -12.69
N ILE A 42 -22.38 18.58 -12.94
CA ILE A 42 -21.47 17.78 -12.13
C ILE A 42 -20.04 18.34 -12.16
N ILE A 43 -19.55 18.72 -13.34
CA ILE A 43 -18.21 19.32 -13.49
C ILE A 43 -18.16 20.68 -12.75
N GLY A 44 -19.21 21.50 -12.85
CA GLY A 44 -19.30 22.78 -12.14
C GLY A 44 -19.31 22.61 -10.62
N GLU A 45 -20.09 21.65 -10.10
CA GLU A 45 -20.11 21.31 -8.67
C GLU A 45 -18.75 20.78 -8.19
N ALA A 46 -18.09 19.93 -9.00
CA ALA A 46 -16.74 19.43 -8.69
C ALA A 46 -15.71 20.56 -8.62
N GLN A 47 -15.73 21.49 -9.58
CA GLN A 47 -14.86 22.68 -9.58
C GLN A 47 -15.13 23.59 -8.39
N ALA A 48 -16.38 23.71 -7.93
CA ALA A 48 -16.71 24.50 -6.75
C ALA A 48 -16.05 23.93 -5.48
N ILE A 49 -16.10 22.60 -5.30
CA ILE A 49 -15.42 21.91 -4.18
C ILE A 49 -13.91 22.13 -4.25
N GLU A 50 -13.31 21.98 -5.45
CA GLU A 50 -11.88 22.21 -5.66
C GLU A 50 -11.47 23.64 -5.27
N ASN A 51 -12.23 24.64 -5.72
CA ASN A 51 -11.98 26.04 -5.42
C ASN A 51 -12.17 26.38 -3.94
N GLU A 52 -13.16 25.78 -3.29
CA GLU A 52 -13.40 25.96 -1.85
C GLU A 52 -12.19 25.47 -1.03
N ILE A 53 -11.61 24.35 -1.43
CA ILE A 53 -10.46 23.75 -0.75
C ILE A 53 -9.17 24.53 -1.01
N GLU A 54 -8.94 24.94 -2.26
CA GLU A 54 -7.73 25.68 -2.64
C GLU A 54 -7.68 27.08 -2.03
N ASN A 55 -8.84 27.76 -1.94
CA ASN A 55 -8.92 29.15 -1.48
C ASN A 55 -9.33 29.31 -0.01
N ALA A 56 -9.58 28.20 0.71
CA ALA A 56 -9.95 28.25 2.12
C ALA A 56 -8.86 28.91 2.98
N THR A 57 -9.24 30.00 3.65
CA THR A 57 -8.41 30.69 4.64
C THR A 57 -9.24 30.92 5.91
N PRO A 58 -8.89 30.32 7.06
CA PRO A 58 -7.76 29.43 7.32
C PRO A 58 -7.85 28.08 6.57
N PRO A 59 -6.75 27.32 6.47
CA PRO A 59 -6.73 26.02 5.81
C PRO A 59 -7.81 25.06 6.33
N PRO A 60 -8.43 24.22 5.48
CA PRO A 60 -9.50 23.33 5.89
C PRO A 60 -9.05 22.32 6.95
N SER A 61 -9.96 21.96 7.85
CA SER A 61 -9.72 20.85 8.79
C SER A 61 -9.75 19.50 8.08
N SER A 62 -9.18 18.45 8.70
CA SER A 62 -9.26 17.08 8.16
C SER A 62 -10.71 16.58 7.97
N ALA A 63 -11.65 17.06 8.80
CA ALA A 63 -13.06 16.75 8.66
C ALA A 63 -13.64 17.33 7.35
N HIS A 64 -13.27 18.57 7.01
CA HIS A 64 -13.71 19.20 5.76
C HIS A 64 -13.14 18.47 4.52
N PHE A 65 -11.89 18.01 4.57
CA PHE A 65 -11.34 17.16 3.49
C PHE A 65 -12.07 15.83 3.36
N THR A 66 -12.54 15.24 4.47
CA THR A 66 -13.30 13.98 4.44
C THR A 66 -14.69 14.20 3.86
N GLU A 67 -15.38 15.28 4.24
CA GLU A 67 -16.68 15.65 3.67
C GLU A 67 -16.58 15.95 2.17
N ALA A 68 -15.56 16.72 1.78
CA ALA A 68 -15.27 17.00 0.39
C ALA A 68 -14.97 15.72 -0.41
N LEU A 69 -14.22 14.77 0.15
CA LEU A 69 -13.97 13.48 -0.49
C LEU A 69 -15.28 12.74 -0.79
N VAL A 70 -16.18 12.64 0.20
CA VAL A 70 -17.47 11.94 0.03
C VAL A 70 -18.31 12.62 -1.07
N ALA A 71 -18.38 13.95 -1.06
CA ALA A 71 -19.09 14.69 -2.10
C ALA A 71 -18.47 14.47 -3.48
N TYR A 72 -17.14 14.54 -3.58
CA TYR A 72 -16.40 14.42 -4.84
C TYR A 72 -16.47 13.00 -5.43
N GLU A 73 -16.38 11.95 -4.60
CA GLU A 73 -16.62 10.56 -5.01
C GLU A 73 -18.08 10.35 -5.48
N GLY A 74 -19.04 10.99 -4.82
CA GLY A 74 -20.45 11.00 -5.24
C GLY A 74 -20.64 11.63 -6.63
N LEU A 75 -19.96 12.76 -6.89
CA LEU A 75 -19.96 13.42 -8.20
C LEU A 75 -19.30 12.55 -9.28
N ALA A 76 -18.17 11.91 -8.98
CA ALA A 76 -17.51 10.97 -9.88
C ALA A 76 -18.42 9.79 -10.25
N GLY A 77 -19.13 9.22 -9.27
CA GLY A 77 -20.12 8.16 -9.49
C GLY A 77 -21.29 8.62 -10.37
N ASN A 78 -21.80 9.83 -10.15
CA ASN A 78 -22.85 10.42 -10.98
C ASN A 78 -22.38 10.67 -12.41
N PHE A 79 -21.14 11.13 -12.59
CA PHE A 79 -20.53 11.31 -13.91
C PHE A 79 -20.42 9.97 -14.64
N GLN A 80 -19.94 8.92 -13.97
CA GLN A 80 -19.86 7.58 -14.53
C GLN A 80 -21.23 7.03 -14.95
N ASN A 81 -22.28 7.23 -14.15
CA ASN A 81 -23.64 6.84 -14.49
C ASN A 81 -24.14 7.56 -15.76
N CYS A 82 -23.82 8.85 -15.93
CA CYS A 82 -24.14 9.58 -17.15
C CYS A 82 -23.47 8.95 -18.38
N LEU A 83 -22.19 8.56 -18.28
CA LEU A 83 -21.48 7.87 -19.35
C LEU A 83 -22.10 6.50 -19.67
N GLU A 84 -22.45 5.72 -18.66
CA GLU A 84 -23.13 4.42 -18.82
C GLU A 84 -24.49 4.57 -19.51
N ARG A 85 -25.23 5.63 -19.19
CA ARG A 85 -26.51 5.92 -19.83
C ARG A 85 -26.34 6.31 -21.30
N ILE A 86 -25.33 7.12 -21.63
CA ILE A 86 -24.97 7.43 -23.02
C ILE A 86 -24.58 6.14 -23.76
N ASP A 87 -23.81 5.26 -23.13
CA ASP A 87 -23.42 3.98 -23.71
C ASP A 87 -24.61 3.04 -23.96
N LEU A 88 -25.56 2.98 -23.01
CA LEU A 88 -26.81 2.26 -23.22
C LEU A 88 -27.60 2.83 -24.41
N MET A 89 -27.70 4.15 -24.53
CA MET A 89 -28.37 4.81 -25.65
C MET A 89 -27.67 4.54 -26.99
N LYS A 90 -26.32 4.41 -27.01
CA LYS A 90 -25.56 3.94 -28.18
C LYS A 90 -25.94 2.51 -28.54
N ARG A 91 -25.98 1.59 -27.56
CA ARG A 91 -26.33 0.18 -27.77
C ARG A 91 -27.77 0.00 -28.25
N MET A 92 -28.68 0.86 -27.79
CA MET A 92 -30.07 0.93 -28.25
C MET A 92 -30.23 1.61 -29.61
N ASP A 93 -29.13 2.13 -30.18
CA ASP A 93 -29.09 2.78 -31.50
C ASP A 93 -30.02 4.00 -31.63
N VAL A 94 -30.44 4.58 -30.50
CA VAL A 94 -31.28 5.80 -30.45
C VAL A 94 -30.48 7.07 -30.70
N LEU A 95 -29.15 6.97 -30.69
CA LEU A 95 -28.21 8.06 -31.02
C LEU A 95 -27.56 7.88 -32.40
N ARG A 96 -28.18 7.07 -33.27
CA ARG A 96 -27.64 6.80 -34.62
C ARG A 96 -27.32 8.10 -35.37
N GLY A 97 -26.12 8.15 -35.95
CA GLY A 97 -25.66 9.29 -36.75
C GLY A 97 -25.35 10.56 -35.93
N LEU A 98 -25.18 10.43 -34.61
CA LEU A 98 -24.63 11.48 -33.76
C LEU A 98 -23.16 11.15 -33.44
N ASP A 99 -22.25 12.09 -33.69
CA ASP A 99 -20.88 11.99 -33.23
C ASP A 99 -20.81 12.37 -31.75
N ILE A 100 -21.01 11.40 -30.87
CA ILE A 100 -21.11 11.63 -29.43
C ILE A 100 -19.81 12.20 -28.85
N LYS A 101 -18.65 11.79 -29.38
CA LYS A 101 -17.37 12.32 -28.90
C LYS A 101 -17.23 13.78 -29.30
N GLY A 102 -17.43 14.09 -30.58
CA GLY A 102 -17.36 15.46 -31.08
C GLY A 102 -18.39 16.39 -30.41
N GLU A 103 -19.59 15.90 -30.14
CA GLU A 103 -20.61 16.66 -29.40
C GLU A 103 -20.15 16.96 -27.98
N LEU A 104 -19.72 15.97 -27.19
CA LEU A 104 -19.23 16.19 -25.83
C LEU A 104 -18.06 17.18 -25.79
N GLU A 105 -17.11 17.05 -26.71
CA GLU A 105 -15.97 17.96 -26.83
C GLU A 105 -16.40 19.38 -27.22
N SER A 106 -17.48 19.55 -28.00
CA SER A 106 -18.04 20.87 -28.33
C SER A 106 -18.59 21.62 -27.11
N PHE A 107 -19.00 20.90 -26.07
CA PHE A 107 -19.37 21.44 -24.75
C PHE A 107 -18.17 21.50 -23.78
N GLY A 108 -16.95 21.23 -24.26
CA GLY A 108 -15.74 21.20 -23.43
C GLY A 108 -15.63 19.98 -22.52
N ILE A 109 -16.43 18.94 -22.74
CA ILE A 109 -16.43 17.71 -21.94
C ILE A 109 -15.44 16.71 -22.57
N TYR A 110 -14.21 16.75 -22.08
CA TYR A 110 -13.18 15.77 -22.42
C TYR A 110 -13.22 14.60 -21.43
N VAL A 111 -13.95 13.54 -21.77
CA VAL A 111 -14.28 12.43 -20.84
C VAL A 111 -13.04 11.86 -20.14
N ASP A 112 -12.00 11.50 -20.88
CA ASP A 112 -10.79 10.89 -20.31
C ASP A 112 -10.09 11.83 -19.32
N ALA A 113 -10.01 13.12 -19.66
CA ALA A 113 -9.41 14.14 -18.81
C ALA A 113 -10.24 14.37 -17.53
N GLN A 114 -11.57 14.32 -17.62
CA GLN A 114 -12.44 14.45 -16.46
C GLN A 114 -12.31 13.24 -15.52
N LEU A 115 -12.25 12.02 -16.05
CA LEU A 115 -12.06 10.80 -15.23
C LEU A 115 -10.70 10.80 -14.52
N GLU A 116 -9.65 11.22 -15.21
CA GLU A 116 -8.33 11.37 -14.63
C GLU A 116 -8.33 12.44 -13.51
N LYS A 117 -9.00 13.57 -13.75
CA LYS A 117 -9.14 14.63 -12.76
C LYS A 117 -9.89 14.15 -11.52
N PHE A 118 -11.02 13.45 -11.69
CA PHE A 118 -11.77 12.85 -10.59
C PHE A 118 -10.90 11.91 -9.75
N SER A 119 -10.10 11.06 -10.41
CA SER A 119 -9.23 10.11 -9.73
C SER A 119 -8.13 10.80 -8.91
N ARG A 120 -7.42 11.77 -9.52
CA ARG A 120 -6.32 12.49 -8.89
C ARG A 120 -6.79 13.29 -7.67
N ILE A 121 -7.93 13.96 -7.78
CA ILE A 121 -8.43 14.83 -6.71
C ILE A 121 -9.03 14.00 -5.56
N SER A 122 -9.76 12.92 -5.85
CA SER A 122 -10.17 11.98 -4.80
C SER A 122 -8.98 11.44 -4.01
N GLU A 123 -7.87 11.10 -4.67
CA GLU A 123 -6.66 10.63 -3.98
C GLU A 123 -6.03 11.73 -3.10
N PHE A 124 -5.96 12.97 -3.61
CA PHE A 124 -5.51 14.13 -2.83
C PHE A 124 -6.38 14.36 -1.58
N LEU A 125 -7.71 14.35 -1.72
CA LEU A 125 -8.65 14.55 -0.62
C LEU A 125 -8.56 13.42 0.41
N LYS A 126 -8.40 12.18 -0.04
CA LYS A 126 -8.20 11.01 0.82
C LYS A 126 -6.92 11.09 1.65
N ASN A 127 -5.84 11.56 1.06
CA ASN A 127 -4.58 11.74 1.78
C ASN A 127 -4.63 12.91 2.76
N SER A 128 -5.39 13.97 2.44
CA SER A 128 -5.52 15.17 3.26
C SER A 128 -6.53 15.03 4.40
N GLY A 129 -7.60 14.24 4.20
CA GLY A 129 -8.63 13.95 5.20
C GLY A 129 -8.25 12.87 6.21
N ASN A 130 -7.14 12.15 6.01
CA ASN A 130 -6.72 11.06 6.87
C ASN A 130 -5.55 11.46 7.78
N PRO A 131 -5.80 11.95 9.02
CA PRO A 131 -4.75 12.30 9.97
C PRO A 131 -3.91 11.10 10.45
N LYS A 132 -4.24 9.86 10.05
CA LYS A 132 -3.51 8.65 10.44
C LYS A 132 -2.05 8.58 9.94
N THR A 133 -1.65 9.42 8.99
CA THR A 133 -0.22 9.62 8.69
C THR A 133 0.52 10.28 9.86
N SER A 134 -0.15 11.10 10.68
CA SER A 134 0.47 11.71 11.87
C SER A 134 0.60 10.75 13.06
N GLU A 135 -0.34 9.83 13.26
CA GLU A 135 -0.34 8.90 14.40
C GLU A 135 0.77 7.85 14.25
N ASN A 136 0.95 7.32 13.03
CA ASN A 136 2.09 6.45 12.70
C ASN A 136 3.43 7.17 12.79
N VAL A 137 3.48 8.46 12.46
CA VAL A 137 4.70 9.27 12.58
C VAL A 137 5.03 9.56 14.05
N VAL A 138 4.04 9.85 14.89
CA VAL A 138 4.26 10.05 16.34
C VAL A 138 4.78 8.77 17.00
N ASP A 139 4.22 7.61 16.67
CA ASP A 139 4.69 6.34 17.22
C ASP A 139 6.05 5.92 16.64
N ALA A 140 6.32 6.21 15.36
CA ALA A 140 7.65 6.04 14.77
C ALA A 140 8.70 6.95 15.42
N VAL A 141 8.34 8.20 15.74
CA VAL A 141 9.23 9.15 16.43
C VAL A 141 9.49 8.71 17.87
N LYS A 142 8.47 8.23 18.60
CA LYS A 142 8.65 7.67 19.95
C LYS A 142 9.55 6.44 19.94
N LYS A 143 9.38 5.56 18.95
CA LYS A 143 10.24 4.38 18.77
C LYS A 143 11.68 4.79 18.47
N LEU A 144 11.87 5.74 17.55
CA LEU A 144 13.20 6.26 17.21
C LEU A 144 13.88 6.94 18.41
N GLN A 145 13.14 7.70 19.22
CA GLN A 145 13.67 8.30 20.45
C GLN A 145 14.14 7.24 21.45
N LYS A 146 13.39 6.13 21.58
CA LYS A 146 13.78 5.01 22.43
C LYS A 146 15.05 4.33 21.90
N ASP A 147 15.11 4.05 20.60
CA ASP A 147 16.26 3.41 19.97
C ASP A 147 17.54 4.28 20.14
N VAL A 148 17.42 5.60 20.02
CA VAL A 148 18.54 6.53 20.25
C VAL A 148 19.03 6.51 21.70
N GLU A 149 18.11 6.46 22.68
CA GLU A 149 18.51 6.41 24.09
C GLU A 149 19.14 5.05 24.46
N ASP A 150 18.66 3.95 23.87
CA ASP A 150 19.25 2.63 24.04
C ASP A 150 20.69 2.55 23.48
N VAL A 151 20.92 3.11 22.29
CA VAL A 151 22.27 3.23 21.71
C VAL A 151 23.19 4.08 22.59
N LYS A 152 22.70 5.21 23.11
CA LYS A 152 23.45 6.07 24.02
C LYS A 152 23.83 5.35 25.31
N ASN A 153 22.93 4.53 25.86
CA ASN A 153 23.21 3.73 27.05
C ASN A 153 24.19 2.59 26.78
N GLN A 154 24.14 1.98 25.60
CA GLN A 154 25.15 1.01 25.18
C GLN A 154 26.52 1.66 25.01
N MET A 155 26.59 2.85 24.39
CA MET A 155 27.83 3.59 24.22
C MET A 155 28.47 3.96 25.57
N LYS A 156 27.67 4.41 26.54
CA LYS A 156 28.14 4.68 27.91
C LYS A 156 28.74 3.45 28.58
N ARG A 157 28.09 2.28 28.45
CA ARG A 157 28.60 1.02 29.00
C ARG A 157 29.95 0.65 28.39
N HIS A 158 30.08 0.74 27.06
CA HIS A 158 31.34 0.48 26.39
C HIS A 158 32.46 1.44 26.83
N ILE A 159 32.18 2.74 26.99
CA ILE A 159 33.19 3.71 27.47
C ILE A 159 33.71 3.31 28.85
N GLU A 160 32.83 2.85 29.74
CA GLU A 160 33.22 2.45 31.09
C GLU A 160 33.99 1.13 31.11
N GLU A 161 33.64 0.17 30.24
CA GLU A 161 34.45 -1.04 30.01
C GLU A 161 35.85 -0.70 29.49
N TYR A 162 35.96 0.18 28.49
CA TYR A 162 37.25 0.62 27.95
C TYR A 162 38.12 1.32 29.01
N ARG A 163 37.51 2.15 29.86
CA ARG A 163 38.21 2.79 30.98
C ARG A 163 38.76 1.77 31.95
N GLU A 164 37.98 0.75 32.28
CA GLU A 164 38.39 -0.29 33.22
C GLU A 164 39.52 -1.15 32.65
N ASP A 165 39.44 -1.52 31.37
CA ASP A 165 40.52 -2.27 30.72
C ASP A 165 41.79 -1.43 30.59
N THR A 166 41.65 -0.12 30.33
CA THR A 166 42.80 0.80 30.33
C THR A 166 43.46 0.86 31.71
N ARG A 167 42.68 0.87 32.80
CA ARG A 167 43.24 0.81 34.17
C ARG A 167 44.01 -0.49 34.41
N LYS A 168 43.46 -1.64 33.99
CA LYS A 168 44.15 -2.94 34.13
C LYS A 168 45.45 -2.98 33.33
N ILE A 169 45.46 -2.43 32.11
CA ILE A 169 46.67 -2.34 31.29
C ILE A 169 47.72 -1.46 31.96
N MET A 170 47.34 -0.28 32.48
CA MET A 170 48.27 0.58 33.22
C MET A 170 48.85 -0.13 34.45
N LEU A 171 48.02 -0.84 35.21
CA LEU A 171 48.47 -1.63 36.36
C LEU A 171 49.49 -2.70 35.95
N LEU A 172 49.25 -3.42 34.85
CA LEU A 172 50.19 -4.42 34.33
C LEU A 172 51.51 -3.79 33.87
N LEU A 173 51.46 -2.61 33.24
CA LEU A 173 52.65 -1.85 32.84
C LEU A 173 53.45 -1.37 34.06
N GLU A 174 52.79 -0.95 35.14
CA GLU A 174 53.45 -0.61 36.40
C GLU A 174 54.16 -1.82 37.03
N TYR A 175 53.50 -2.99 37.07
CA TYR A 175 54.12 -4.22 37.55
C TYR A 175 55.35 -4.64 36.71
N LEU A 176 55.29 -4.49 35.38
CA LEU A 176 56.43 -4.76 34.51
C LEU A 176 57.56 -3.74 34.70
N GLY A 177 57.24 -2.46 34.90
CA GLY A 177 58.20 -1.41 35.23
C GLY A 177 58.91 -1.65 36.56
N ALA A 178 58.15 -2.09 37.58
CA ALA A 178 58.69 -2.46 38.89
C ALA A 178 59.55 -3.74 38.83
N GLY A 179 59.12 -4.76 38.07
CA GLY A 179 59.88 -5.99 37.85
C GLY A 179 61.20 -5.75 37.08
N ASN A 180 61.21 -4.83 36.10
CA ASN A 180 62.44 -4.41 35.43
C ASN A 180 63.38 -3.60 36.34
N ALA A 181 62.85 -2.88 37.33
CA ALA A 181 63.65 -2.22 38.36
C ALA A 181 64.32 -3.23 39.32
N GLU A 182 63.71 -4.39 39.56
CA GLU A 182 64.30 -5.49 40.35
C GLU A 182 65.34 -6.32 39.58
N ILE A 183 65.20 -6.47 38.25
CA ILE A 183 66.21 -7.12 37.40
C ILE A 183 67.51 -6.31 37.35
N SER A 184 67.47 -5.00 37.62
CA SER A 184 68.68 -4.17 37.72
C SER A 184 69.41 -4.29 39.07
N ARG A 185 68.83 -4.97 40.08
CA ARG A 185 69.43 -5.12 41.42
C ARG A 185 69.92 -6.53 41.75
N THR A 186 69.67 -7.53 40.91
CA THR A 186 70.22 -8.88 41.11
C THR A 186 71.11 -9.28 39.93
N GLY A 187 72.39 -9.48 40.26
CA GLY A 187 73.48 -9.58 39.30
C GLY A 187 73.27 -10.62 38.21
N PHE A 188 73.59 -10.18 36.99
CA PHE A 188 73.88 -11.01 35.82
C PHE A 188 74.84 -12.17 36.20
N ARG A 189 74.32 -13.37 36.45
CA ARG A 189 75.06 -14.61 36.23
C ARG A 189 74.43 -15.36 35.08
N ARG A 190 75.06 -15.21 33.90
CA ARG A 190 74.84 -16.12 32.77
C ARG A 190 75.10 -17.55 33.25
N ARG A 191 74.09 -18.39 33.24
CA ARG A 191 74.25 -19.85 33.27
C ARG A 191 73.34 -20.41 32.18
N GLY A 192 73.92 -21.30 31.38
CA GLY A 192 73.56 -21.61 29.99
C GLY A 192 72.09 -21.97 29.72
N SER A 193 71.69 -21.64 28.50
CA SER A 193 70.45 -22.05 27.86
C SER A 193 70.31 -23.59 27.86
N PRO A 194 69.18 -24.16 28.32
CA PRO A 194 68.80 -25.52 27.94
C PRO A 194 68.16 -25.51 26.54
N SER A 195 68.44 -26.56 25.79
CA SER A 195 68.14 -26.70 24.35
C SER A 195 66.64 -26.88 24.03
N PRO A 196 66.22 -26.71 22.76
CA PRO A 196 64.82 -26.59 22.32
C PRO A 196 63.93 -27.86 22.39
N LYS A 197 64.20 -28.83 23.28
CA LYS A 197 63.63 -30.18 23.16
C LYS A 197 62.47 -30.55 24.09
N ASP A 198 61.96 -29.65 24.94
CA ASP A 198 60.88 -30.01 25.87
C ASP A 198 59.47 -29.51 25.48
N TYR A 199 59.31 -28.84 24.33
CA TYR A 199 57.98 -28.51 23.79
C TYR A 199 57.37 -29.68 23.00
N CYS A 200 57.26 -30.88 23.57
CA CYS A 200 56.43 -31.97 23.01
C CYS A 200 56.28 -33.16 23.99
N ARG A 201 55.40 -33.05 25.00
CA ARG A 201 54.75 -34.16 25.75
C ARG A 201 53.96 -33.49 26.88
N TYR A 202 52.64 -33.39 26.92
CA TYR A 202 51.53 -34.28 26.58
C TYR A 202 50.36 -33.36 26.14
N GLY A 203 49.54 -33.65 25.12
CA GLY A 203 48.77 -34.88 24.97
C GLY A 203 47.35 -34.72 25.52
N THR A 204 46.55 -33.88 24.86
CA THR A 204 45.10 -34.00 24.57
C THR A 204 44.11 -34.58 25.59
N SER A 205 43.11 -33.76 25.96
CA SER A 205 41.68 -34.15 26.11
C SER A 205 40.77 -32.90 25.94
N ARG A 206 40.21 -32.68 24.73
CA ARG A 206 38.78 -32.85 24.33
C ARG A 206 37.78 -31.96 25.12
N GLY A 207 36.96 -31.08 24.52
CA GLY A 207 36.42 -31.11 23.15
C GLY A 207 36.00 -29.77 22.53
N ASP A 208 36.15 -29.76 21.21
CA ASP A 208 35.35 -29.18 20.13
C ASP A 208 35.01 -27.68 20.12
N ALA A 209 36.02 -26.87 19.77
CA ALA A 209 35.79 -25.68 18.97
C ALA A 209 36.08 -26.04 17.49
N GLN A 210 35.03 -26.32 16.73
CA GLN A 210 35.14 -26.36 15.26
C GLN A 210 35.56 -24.97 14.78
N GLN A 211 36.79 -24.84 14.31
CA GLN A 211 37.22 -23.69 13.53
C GLN A 211 36.53 -23.76 12.18
N MET A 212 35.51 -22.92 11.97
CA MET A 212 34.94 -22.72 10.64
C MET A 212 35.98 -22.03 9.75
N THR A 213 36.30 -22.65 8.62
CA THR A 213 37.15 -22.02 7.60
C THR A 213 36.39 -20.93 6.88
N ALA A 214 37.10 -19.96 6.29
CA ALA A 214 36.50 -18.83 5.57
C ALA A 214 35.49 -19.25 4.48
N SER A 215 35.66 -20.44 3.90
CA SER A 215 34.72 -21.03 2.94
C SER A 215 33.37 -21.41 3.55
N THR A 216 33.34 -21.79 4.84
CA THR A 216 32.10 -22.10 5.59
C THR A 216 31.36 -20.83 5.98
N LEU A 217 32.09 -19.74 6.25
CA LEU A 217 31.48 -18.42 6.54
C LEU A 217 30.81 -17.82 5.28
N ALA A 218 31.40 -18.05 4.10
CA ALA A 218 30.84 -17.56 2.83
C ALA A 218 29.53 -18.27 2.44
N ALA A 219 29.37 -19.56 2.77
CA ALA A 219 28.12 -20.29 2.54
C ALA A 219 26.97 -19.76 3.42
N HIS A 220 27.26 -19.33 4.66
CA HIS A 220 26.25 -18.76 5.55
C HIS A 220 25.74 -17.39 5.10
N ILE A 221 26.60 -16.56 4.50
CA ILE A 221 26.22 -15.24 4.01
C ILE A 221 25.36 -15.35 2.73
N SER A 222 25.60 -16.35 1.88
CA SER A 222 24.76 -16.62 0.71
C SER A 222 23.36 -17.14 1.06
N ASP A 223 23.21 -17.92 2.15
CA ASP A 223 21.90 -18.37 2.63
C ASP A 223 21.08 -17.24 3.30
N GLU A 224 21.72 -16.25 3.91
CA GLU A 224 21.02 -15.12 4.54
C GLU A 224 20.44 -14.11 3.53
N THR A 225 21.04 -13.99 2.34
CA THR A 225 20.46 -13.17 1.25
C THR A 225 19.29 -13.84 0.53
N SER A 226 19.06 -15.16 0.72
CA SER A 226 17.89 -15.85 0.18
C SER A 226 16.64 -15.72 1.07
N ARG A 227 16.79 -15.26 2.32
CA ARG A 227 15.67 -15.09 3.27
C ARG A 227 14.91 -13.77 3.17
N PHE A 228 15.38 -12.83 2.37
CA PHE A 228 14.66 -11.58 2.07
C PHE A 228 13.84 -11.63 0.76
N GLY A 229 13.74 -12.81 0.13
CA GLY A 229 13.06 -13.01 -1.15
C GLY A 229 11.75 -13.81 -1.13
N GLU A 230 11.27 -14.31 0.01
CA GLU A 230 10.07 -15.18 0.06
C GLU A 230 9.12 -14.87 1.22
N THR A 231 8.27 -13.85 1.04
CA THR A 231 6.88 -13.89 1.55
C THR A 231 5.96 -13.24 0.52
N SER A 232 5.81 -13.88 -0.64
CA SER A 232 4.70 -13.66 -1.57
C SER A 232 4.19 -15.03 -1.97
N GLY A 233 3.09 -15.46 -1.36
CA GLY A 233 2.46 -16.74 -1.68
C GLY A 233 1.50 -17.26 -0.62
N ASN A 234 0.21 -17.08 -0.90
CA ASN A 234 -0.92 -17.88 -0.41
C ASN A 234 -1.37 -17.74 1.06
N GLY A 235 -2.04 -16.63 1.36
CA GLY A 235 -3.13 -16.59 2.34
C GLY A 235 -4.47 -16.58 1.61
N GLY A 236 -5.05 -17.76 1.37
CA GLY A 236 -6.41 -17.90 0.82
C GLY A 236 -7.46 -17.25 1.73
N PRO A 237 -8.64 -16.89 1.18
CA PRO A 237 -9.66 -16.17 1.93
C PRO A 237 -10.21 -17.03 3.08
N PRO A 238 -10.39 -16.47 4.28
CA PRO A 238 -11.10 -17.17 5.33
C PRO A 238 -12.57 -17.33 4.93
N ASN A 239 -12.97 -18.58 4.82
CA ASN A 239 -14.34 -19.06 4.74
C ASN A 239 -15.13 -18.50 5.94
N GLN A 240 -15.85 -17.39 5.76
CA GLN A 240 -16.85 -16.91 6.70
C GLN A 240 -18.24 -17.28 6.19
N GLY A 241 -18.95 -18.01 7.05
CA GLY A 241 -20.23 -18.60 6.77
C GLY A 241 -21.27 -17.62 6.25
N SER A 242 -22.02 -18.13 5.28
CA SER A 242 -23.45 -17.94 5.05
C SER A 242 -24.16 -17.09 6.12
N TRP A 243 -24.30 -15.79 5.85
CA TRP A 243 -25.42 -15.01 6.35
C TRP A 243 -26.46 -14.97 5.24
N GLY A 244 -27.33 -15.98 5.22
CA GLY A 244 -28.54 -15.95 4.42
C GLY A 244 -29.42 -14.76 4.83
N PRO A 245 -30.27 -14.26 3.92
CA PRO A 245 -31.23 -13.21 4.27
C PRO A 245 -32.22 -13.76 5.30
N GLN A 246 -32.15 -13.27 6.54
CA GLN A 246 -33.22 -13.45 7.50
C GLN A 246 -34.41 -12.57 7.09
N ASP A 247 -35.29 -13.21 6.34
CA ASP A 247 -36.67 -12.83 6.14
C ASP A 247 -37.34 -12.55 7.49
N SER A 248 -37.71 -11.30 7.72
CA SER A 248 -38.50 -10.88 8.89
C SER A 248 -39.61 -9.91 8.49
N SER A 249 -40.36 -10.28 7.46
CA SER A 249 -41.71 -9.75 7.22
C SER A 249 -42.76 -10.62 7.90
N ARG A 250 -42.98 -10.44 9.21
CA ARG A 250 -44.24 -10.83 9.89
C ARG A 250 -44.27 -10.35 11.35
N ARG A 251 -44.95 -9.23 11.58
CA ARG A 251 -46.05 -9.06 12.55
C ARG A 251 -46.52 -7.60 12.55
N ARG A 252 -47.68 -7.38 11.91
CA ARG A 252 -48.61 -6.31 12.32
C ARG A 252 -48.92 -6.47 13.81
N PRO A 253 -49.19 -5.35 14.48
CA PRO A 253 -50.48 -5.23 15.15
C PRO A 253 -51.25 -4.03 14.60
N ASP A 254 -52.53 -4.25 14.37
CA ASP A 254 -53.53 -3.21 14.19
C ASP A 254 -53.52 -2.24 15.37
N HIS A 255 -53.42 -0.95 15.08
CA HIS A 255 -54.07 0.08 15.90
C HIS A 255 -54.77 1.07 14.99
N ARG A 256 -56.07 0.80 14.81
CA ARG A 256 -57.06 1.84 14.62
C ARG A 256 -57.10 2.66 15.91
N HIS A 257 -57.00 3.97 15.79
CA HIS A 257 -57.85 4.86 16.56
C HIS A 257 -58.16 6.07 15.69
N ASP A 258 -59.44 6.18 15.35
CA ASP A 258 -60.11 7.43 15.01
C ASP A 258 -59.81 8.49 16.09
N GLU A 259 -59.69 9.76 15.70
CA GLU A 259 -60.56 10.84 16.19
C GLU A 259 -60.09 12.26 15.78
N TYR A 260 -61.05 12.99 15.17
CA TYR A 260 -61.29 14.44 15.18
C TYR A 260 -60.17 15.45 14.82
N TYR A 261 -60.16 15.93 13.57
CA TYR A 261 -60.80 17.19 13.12
C TYR A 261 -60.62 17.38 11.61
#